data_AF-A0A5C6E5Y9-F1
#
_entry.id   AF-A0A5C6E5Y9-F1
#
_cell.length_a   1.000
_cell.length_b   1.000
_cell.length_c   1.000
_cell.angle_alpha   90.00
_cell.angle_beta   90.00
_cell.angle_gamma   90.00
#
_symmetry.space_group_name_H-M   'P 1'
#
loop_
_entity.id
_entity.type
_entity.pdbx_description
1 polymer ?
#
loop_
_entity_poly.entity_id
_entity_poly.type
_entity_poly.pdbx_seq_one_letter_code
_entity_poly.pdbx_strand_id
1 'polypeptide(L)'
;MTRPDSIIKFARRCLGEKAVGALGVRIHQRGEIRLGSTKPWMPFRAEQTMSASSVEFRWQARFRMAGFIPGSVVDCFENGRGALDAWLCGLIRVAHARGPKVDRGEAQRYLAELAWCPMALLQNQSLRFEELSKAQVRVSVIDDETHVDLLFDDNGEIVAAKTLTRFRDDEIQPWEGRFENYRDFGPLRLPSKAEVAWDAPEGRFVYWRANIDDAILLS
;
A
#
# COMPACT_ATOMS: atom_id res chain seq x y z
N MET A 1 20.07 -12.20 -3.57
CA MET A 1 19.52 -12.60 -2.25
C MET A 1 18.39 -13.60 -2.49
N THR A 2 18.33 -14.66 -1.69
CA THR A 2 17.28 -15.68 -1.80
C THR A 2 15.99 -15.17 -1.18
N ARG A 3 14.84 -15.41 -1.81
CA ARG A 3 13.52 -15.04 -1.27
C ARG A 3 13.06 -16.10 -0.26
N PRO A 4 12.52 -15.73 0.91
CA PRO A 4 11.96 -16.67 1.87
C PRO A 4 10.83 -17.52 1.26
N ASP A 5 10.67 -18.75 1.76
CA ASP A 5 9.67 -19.69 1.26
C ASP A 5 8.24 -19.16 1.38
N SER A 6 7.92 -18.44 2.46
CA SER A 6 6.61 -17.81 2.68
C SER A 6 6.27 -16.81 1.56
N ILE A 7 7.24 -16.00 1.14
CA ILE A 7 7.10 -15.04 0.04
C ILE A 7 6.84 -15.77 -1.29
N ILE A 8 7.62 -16.80 -1.58
CA ILE A 8 7.47 -17.57 -2.84
C ILE A 8 6.12 -18.27 -2.87
N LYS A 9 5.70 -18.91 -1.77
CA LYS A 9 4.41 -19.60 -1.64
C LYS A 9 3.25 -18.63 -1.79
N PHE A 10 3.28 -17.50 -1.09
CA PHE A 10 2.27 -16.46 -1.19
C PHE A 10 2.14 -15.95 -2.63
N ALA A 11 3.25 -15.54 -3.25
CA ALA A 11 3.22 -14.99 -4.60
C ALA A 11 2.69 -16.00 -5.62
N ARG A 12 3.13 -17.27 -5.56
CA ARG A 12 2.63 -18.33 -6.46
C ARG A 12 1.15 -18.62 -6.26
N ARG A 13 0.65 -18.59 -5.02
CA ARG A 13 -0.78 -18.74 -4.72
C ARG A 13 -1.61 -17.60 -5.28
N CYS A 14 -1.04 -16.39 -5.35
CA CYS A 14 -1.75 -15.20 -5.81
C CYS A 14 -1.68 -14.97 -7.33
N LEU A 15 -0.81 -15.69 -8.03
CA LEU A 15 -0.54 -15.50 -9.47
C LEU A 15 -0.97 -16.72 -10.28
N GLY A 16 -2.03 -16.58 -11.06
CA GLY A 16 -2.35 -17.52 -12.13
C GLY A 16 -1.29 -17.47 -13.25
N GLU A 17 -1.27 -18.48 -14.12
CA GLU A 17 -0.24 -18.61 -15.18
C GLU A 17 -0.11 -17.37 -16.06
N LYS A 18 -1.22 -16.70 -16.38
CA LYS A 18 -1.25 -15.47 -17.19
C LYS A 18 -0.67 -14.23 -16.50
N ALA A 19 -0.43 -14.29 -15.18
CA ALA A 19 0.17 -13.21 -14.41
C ALA A 19 1.70 -13.29 -14.38
N VAL A 20 2.30 -14.38 -14.88
CA VAL A 20 3.76 -14.51 -14.95
C VAL A 20 4.30 -13.53 -15.98
N GLY A 21 5.21 -12.64 -15.54
CA GLY A 21 5.88 -11.66 -16.40
C GLY A 21 5.12 -10.35 -16.61
N ALA A 22 3.96 -10.15 -15.99
CA ALA A 22 3.28 -8.85 -16.03
C ALA A 22 4.10 -7.78 -15.28
N LEU A 23 4.04 -6.56 -15.80
CA LEU A 23 4.84 -5.40 -15.38
C LEU A 23 4.28 -4.71 -14.14
N GLY A 24 3.06 -5.03 -13.72
CA GLY A 24 2.41 -4.39 -12.58
C GLY A 24 0.93 -4.73 -12.46
N VAL A 25 0.28 -4.08 -11.50
CA VAL A 25 -1.17 -4.20 -11.26
C VAL A 25 -1.79 -2.81 -11.20
N ARG A 26 -2.98 -2.67 -11.79
CA ARG A 26 -3.88 -1.55 -11.54
C ARG A 26 -5.10 -2.02 -10.76
N ILE A 27 -5.37 -1.41 -9.61
CA ILE A 27 -6.54 -1.71 -8.78
C ILE A 27 -7.49 -0.52 -8.70
N HIS A 28 -8.79 -0.81 -8.67
CA HIS A 28 -9.85 0.18 -8.43
C HIS A 28 -10.42 0.01 -7.03
N GLN A 29 -10.55 1.11 -6.31
CA GLN A 29 -10.90 1.13 -4.90
C GLN A 29 -12.14 1.98 -4.65
N ARG A 30 -12.97 1.52 -3.72
CA ARG A 30 -14.04 2.30 -3.08
C ARG A 30 -13.87 2.24 -1.58
N GLY A 31 -13.78 3.40 -0.94
CA GLY A 31 -13.50 3.43 0.48
C GLY A 31 -13.84 4.76 1.12
N GLU A 32 -13.34 4.92 2.33
CA GLU A 32 -13.52 6.11 3.13
C GLU A 32 -12.20 6.48 3.80
N ILE A 33 -11.97 7.78 3.96
CA ILE A 33 -10.83 8.32 4.70
C ILE A 33 -11.32 9.33 5.75
N ARG A 34 -10.60 9.48 6.86
CA ARG A 34 -10.83 10.55 7.84
C ARG A 34 -9.51 11.16 8.29
N LEU A 35 -9.52 12.46 8.56
CA LEU A 35 -8.32 13.23 8.92
C LEU A 35 -8.09 13.35 10.44
N GLY A 36 -8.88 12.66 11.24
CA GLY A 36 -8.74 12.64 12.70
C GLY A 36 -9.72 11.66 13.34
N SER A 37 -9.43 11.23 14.57
CA SER A 37 -10.22 10.23 15.30
C SER A 37 -11.67 10.65 15.53
N THR A 38 -11.92 11.95 15.68
CA THR A 38 -13.26 12.55 15.89
C THR A 38 -13.86 13.15 14.61
N LYS A 39 -13.15 13.10 13.48
CA LYS A 39 -13.63 13.68 12.21
C LYS A 39 -14.51 12.68 11.44
N PRO A 40 -15.49 13.17 10.66
CA PRO A 40 -16.34 12.29 9.86
C PRO A 40 -15.54 11.58 8.76
N TRP A 41 -16.03 10.40 8.38
CA TRP A 41 -15.53 9.66 7.21
C TRP A 41 -15.94 10.36 5.91
N MET A 42 -15.02 10.41 4.96
CA MET A 42 -15.21 10.98 3.64
C MET A 42 -15.09 9.87 2.59
N PRO A 43 -16.14 9.61 1.80
CA PRO A 43 -16.10 8.58 0.78
C PRO A 43 -15.18 9.00 -0.37
N PHE A 44 -14.46 8.02 -0.93
CA PHE A 44 -13.60 8.21 -2.08
C PHE A 44 -13.74 7.06 -3.08
N ARG A 45 -13.34 7.36 -4.31
CA ARG A 45 -13.00 6.37 -5.35
C ARG A 45 -11.56 6.59 -5.76
N ALA A 46 -10.79 5.51 -5.90
CA ALA A 46 -9.40 5.63 -6.30
C ALA A 46 -9.03 4.60 -7.36
N GLU A 47 -8.03 4.97 -8.15
CA GLU A 47 -7.26 4.06 -8.99
C GLU A 47 -5.83 4.05 -8.47
N GLN A 48 -5.25 2.86 -8.37
CA GLN A 48 -3.86 2.70 -7.99
C GLN A 48 -3.14 1.83 -9.00
N THR A 49 -1.99 2.29 -9.48
CA THR A 49 -1.07 1.50 -10.30
C THR A 49 0.19 1.20 -9.50
N MET A 50 0.66 -0.03 -9.51
CA MET A 50 1.91 -0.48 -8.87
C MET A 50 2.79 -1.20 -9.87
N SER A 51 4.09 -0.92 -9.82
CA SER A 51 5.11 -1.63 -10.61
C SER A 51 5.46 -2.99 -10.01
N ALA A 52 5.78 -3.97 -10.85
CA ALA A 52 6.32 -5.26 -10.46
C ALA A 52 7.86 -5.29 -10.43
N SER A 53 8.54 -4.42 -11.18
CA SER A 53 10.00 -4.46 -11.34
C SER A 53 10.75 -3.36 -10.59
N SER A 54 10.05 -2.30 -10.18
CA SER A 54 10.59 -1.13 -9.48
C SER A 54 9.76 -0.82 -8.24
N VAL A 55 10.36 -0.17 -7.25
CA VAL A 55 9.61 0.37 -6.09
C VAL A 55 8.92 1.62 -6.56
N GLU A 56 7.74 1.45 -7.15
CA GLU A 56 6.95 2.55 -7.71
C GLU A 56 5.45 2.27 -7.62
N PHE A 57 4.69 3.30 -7.25
CA PHE A 57 3.24 3.29 -7.34
C PHE A 57 2.70 4.69 -7.57
N ARG A 58 1.47 4.74 -8.09
CA ARG A 58 0.68 5.96 -8.20
C ARG A 58 -0.75 5.67 -7.80
N TRP A 59 -1.22 6.36 -6.77
CA TRP A 59 -2.57 6.34 -6.26
C TRP A 59 -3.26 7.66 -6.57
N GLN A 60 -4.43 7.60 -7.20
CA GLN A 60 -5.23 8.77 -7.57
C GLN A 60 -6.63 8.59 -7.03
N ALA A 61 -7.01 9.45 -6.08
CA ALA A 61 -8.33 9.42 -5.46
C ALA A 61 -9.15 10.66 -5.79
N ARG A 62 -10.46 10.45 -5.85
CA ARG A 62 -11.48 11.50 -5.97
C ARG A 62 -12.42 11.41 -4.78
N PHE A 63 -12.64 12.55 -4.13
CA PHE A 63 -13.47 12.71 -2.95
C PHE A 63 -14.69 13.55 -3.28
N ARG A 64 -15.78 13.28 -2.57
CA ARG A 64 -16.90 14.22 -2.47
C ARG A 64 -16.99 14.71 -1.04
N MET A 65 -16.54 15.95 -0.81
CA MET A 65 -16.71 16.60 0.49
C MET A 65 -18.15 17.09 0.66
N ALA A 66 -18.50 17.50 1.88
CA ALA A 66 -19.77 18.16 2.16
C ALA A 66 -19.99 19.35 1.21
N GLY A 67 -21.20 19.48 0.67
CA GLY A 67 -21.54 20.54 -0.28
C GLY A 67 -21.11 20.29 -1.74
N PHE A 68 -20.83 19.03 -2.12
CA PHE A 68 -20.48 18.63 -3.50
C PHE A 68 -19.16 19.19 -4.05
N ILE A 69 -18.29 19.71 -3.18
CA ILE A 69 -16.97 20.18 -3.58
C ILE A 69 -16.11 18.96 -3.95
N PRO A 70 -15.67 18.83 -5.23
CA PRO A 70 -14.83 17.71 -5.62
C PRO A 70 -13.42 17.92 -5.10
N GLY A 71 -12.88 16.91 -4.42
CA GLY A 71 -11.48 16.85 -4.05
C GLY A 71 -10.76 15.79 -4.88
N SER A 72 -9.46 15.97 -5.10
CA SER A 72 -8.61 14.92 -5.68
C SER A 72 -7.28 14.85 -4.96
N VAL A 73 -6.76 13.65 -4.76
CA VAL A 73 -5.43 13.42 -4.21
C VAL A 73 -4.64 12.55 -5.17
N VAL A 74 -3.40 12.94 -5.40
CA VAL A 74 -2.38 12.11 -6.03
C VAL A 74 -1.36 11.81 -4.96
N ASP A 75 -1.10 10.53 -4.73
CA ASP A 75 -0.04 10.04 -3.86
C ASP A 75 0.80 9.03 -4.63
N CYS A 76 2.10 9.25 -4.73
CA CYS A 76 2.95 8.40 -5.55
C CYS A 76 4.39 8.34 -5.05
N PHE A 77 5.06 7.25 -5.41
CA PHE A 77 6.50 7.12 -5.34
C PHE A 77 7.01 6.72 -6.72
N GLU A 78 7.75 7.60 -7.38
CA GLU A 78 8.21 7.42 -8.76
C GLU A 78 9.61 7.99 -8.93
N ASN A 79 10.47 7.30 -9.68
CA ASN A 79 11.87 7.72 -9.88
C ASN A 79 12.61 8.01 -8.54
N GLY A 80 12.31 7.22 -7.51
CA GLY A 80 12.88 7.36 -6.17
C GLY A 80 12.39 8.56 -5.36
N ARG A 81 11.29 9.22 -5.76
CA ARG A 81 10.72 10.37 -5.06
C ARG A 81 9.25 10.16 -4.72
N GLY A 82 8.93 10.40 -3.44
CA GLY A 82 7.60 10.42 -2.89
C GLY A 82 6.92 11.77 -3.09
N ALA A 83 5.61 11.74 -3.28
CA ALA A 83 4.84 12.89 -3.68
C ALA A 83 3.38 12.77 -3.27
N LEU A 84 2.95 13.62 -2.34
CA LEU A 84 1.55 13.80 -1.99
C LEU A 84 1.05 15.17 -2.47
N ASP A 85 -0.04 15.17 -3.24
CA ASP A 85 -0.71 16.36 -3.75
C ASP A 85 -2.22 16.26 -3.58
N ALA A 86 -2.80 17.15 -2.77
CA ALA A 86 -4.23 17.26 -2.60
C ALA A 86 -4.76 18.56 -3.22
N TRP A 87 -5.85 18.45 -3.98
CA TRP A 87 -6.50 19.53 -4.71
C TRP A 87 -7.99 19.59 -4.40
N LEU A 88 -8.54 20.80 -4.36
CA LEU A 88 -9.98 21.07 -4.29
C LEU A 88 -10.43 21.77 -5.58
N CYS A 89 -11.60 21.38 -6.06
CA CYS A 89 -12.18 21.86 -7.32
C CYS A 89 -11.27 21.67 -8.55
N GLY A 90 -10.20 20.87 -8.44
CA GLY A 90 -9.14 20.75 -9.44
C GLY A 90 -8.31 22.01 -9.66
N LEU A 91 -8.51 23.07 -8.85
CA LEU A 91 -7.91 24.39 -9.05
C LEU A 91 -7.07 24.85 -7.85
N ILE A 92 -7.47 24.47 -6.63
CA ILE A 92 -6.86 24.94 -5.38
C ILE A 92 -6.07 23.80 -4.75
N ARG A 93 -4.73 23.91 -4.69
CA ARG A 93 -3.89 22.93 -3.99
C ARG A 93 -3.99 23.17 -2.49
N VAL A 94 -4.42 22.15 -1.75
CA VAL A 94 -4.65 22.25 -0.28
C VAL A 94 -3.64 21.46 0.55
N ALA A 95 -2.96 20.49 -0.05
CA ALA A 95 -1.80 19.86 0.58
C ALA A 95 -0.74 19.55 -0.48
N HIS A 96 0.51 19.70 -0.08
CA HIS A 96 1.67 19.34 -0.89
C HIS A 96 2.77 18.86 0.05
N ALA A 97 3.29 17.67 -0.19
CA ALA A 97 4.43 17.15 0.56
C ALA A 97 5.46 16.52 -0.40
N ARG A 98 6.73 16.81 -0.14
CA ARG A 98 7.93 16.28 -0.82
C ARG A 98 9.08 16.23 0.17
N GLY A 99 10.11 15.44 -0.14
CA GLY A 99 11.37 15.42 0.58
C GLY A 99 11.63 14.10 1.31
N PRO A 100 12.79 13.94 1.96
CA PRO A 100 13.29 12.63 2.40
C PRO A 100 12.34 11.84 3.32
N LYS A 101 11.61 12.53 4.20
CA LYS A 101 10.60 11.90 5.08
C LYS A 101 9.42 11.33 4.28
N VAL A 102 8.96 12.07 3.27
CA VAL A 102 7.89 11.66 2.36
C VAL A 102 8.37 10.53 1.47
N ASP A 103 9.59 10.62 0.93
CA ASP A 103 10.19 9.58 0.10
C ASP A 103 10.22 8.24 0.86
N ARG A 104 10.69 8.25 2.11
CA ARG A 104 10.70 7.07 2.99
C ARG A 104 9.28 6.54 3.26
N GLY A 105 8.35 7.43 3.61
CA GLY A 105 6.96 7.06 3.87
C GLY A 105 6.30 6.40 2.65
N GLU A 106 6.49 6.95 1.46
CA GLU A 106 5.89 6.38 0.25
C GLU A 106 6.58 5.09 -0.20
N ALA A 107 7.89 4.95 0.00
CA ALA A 107 8.56 3.67 -0.17
C ALA A 107 8.01 2.60 0.82
N GLN A 108 7.85 2.93 2.10
CA GLN A 108 7.22 2.04 3.10
C GLN A 108 5.76 1.70 2.73
N ARG A 109 5.04 2.64 2.13
CA ARG A 109 3.67 2.41 1.66
C ARG A 109 3.64 1.38 0.52
N TYR A 110 4.51 1.55 -0.49
CA TYR A 110 4.68 0.56 -1.55
C TYR A 110 4.97 -0.84 -0.98
N LEU A 111 5.88 -0.94 -0.01
CA LEU A 111 6.23 -2.22 0.62
C LEU A 111 5.04 -2.84 1.36
N ALA A 112 4.26 -2.03 2.08
CA ALA A 112 3.08 -2.52 2.80
C ALA A 112 1.99 -3.03 1.86
N GLU A 113 1.87 -2.44 0.68
CA GLU A 113 0.84 -2.76 -0.31
C GLU A 113 1.24 -3.91 -1.26
N LEU A 114 2.37 -4.59 -1.02
CA LEU A 114 2.83 -5.73 -1.84
C LEU A 114 1.83 -6.90 -1.90
N ALA A 115 0.89 -6.99 -0.97
CA ALA A 115 -0.24 -7.92 -1.04
C ALA A 115 -1.13 -7.70 -2.28
N TRP A 116 -1.17 -6.48 -2.83
CA TRP A 116 -1.86 -6.16 -4.09
C TRP A 116 -0.99 -6.29 -5.34
N CYS A 117 0.34 -6.39 -5.19
CA CYS A 117 1.27 -6.62 -6.29
C CYS A 117 2.17 -7.85 -6.02
N PRO A 118 1.60 -9.07 -5.97
CA PRO A 118 2.36 -10.28 -5.64
C PRO A 118 3.50 -10.58 -6.63
N MET A 119 3.44 -10.06 -7.85
CA MET A 119 4.52 -10.14 -8.84
C MET A 119 5.78 -9.41 -8.38
N ALA A 120 5.63 -8.27 -7.72
CA ALA A 120 6.76 -7.49 -7.22
C ALA A 120 7.61 -8.28 -6.23
N LEU A 121 6.97 -9.12 -5.42
CA LEU A 121 7.67 -9.99 -4.49
C LEU A 121 8.64 -10.96 -5.18
N LEU A 122 8.43 -11.30 -6.45
CA LEU A 122 9.27 -12.20 -7.23
C LEU A 122 10.20 -11.47 -8.20
N GLN A 123 9.75 -10.37 -8.78
CA GLN A 123 10.44 -9.70 -9.89
C GLN A 123 11.33 -8.54 -9.44
N ASN A 124 10.93 -7.77 -8.43
CA ASN A 124 11.64 -6.57 -8.01
C ASN A 124 12.97 -6.92 -7.33
N GLN A 125 14.09 -6.55 -7.95
CA GLN A 125 15.44 -6.86 -7.45
C GLN A 125 15.94 -5.89 -6.39
N SER A 126 15.26 -4.76 -6.19
CA SER A 126 15.60 -3.78 -5.14
C SER A 126 15.12 -4.20 -3.76
N LEU A 127 14.19 -5.16 -3.69
CA LEU A 127 13.66 -5.68 -2.42
C LEU A 127 14.68 -6.59 -1.74
N ARG A 128 14.95 -6.30 -0.47
CA ARG A 128 15.72 -7.17 0.43
C ARG A 128 14.75 -7.84 1.40
N PHE A 129 14.96 -9.13 1.67
CA PHE A 129 14.11 -9.91 2.53
C PHE A 129 14.91 -10.51 3.69
N GLU A 130 14.32 -10.48 4.88
CA GLU A 130 14.83 -11.12 6.08
C GLU A 130 13.68 -11.90 6.73
N GLU A 131 13.86 -13.21 6.90
CA GLU A 131 12.89 -14.05 7.59
C GLU A 131 13.07 -13.91 9.10
N LEU A 132 12.12 -13.24 9.75
CA LEU A 132 12.14 -13.03 11.21
C LEU A 132 11.51 -14.22 11.94
N SER A 133 10.51 -14.86 11.33
CA SER A 133 9.91 -16.12 11.76
C SER A 133 9.13 -16.77 10.61
N LYS A 134 8.55 -17.96 10.85
CA LYS A 134 7.68 -18.64 9.87
C LYS A 134 6.48 -17.80 9.42
N ALA A 135 6.00 -16.90 10.27
CA ALA A 135 4.81 -16.06 10.04
C ALA A 135 5.15 -14.58 9.82
N GLN A 136 6.42 -14.21 9.78
CA GLN A 136 6.86 -12.82 9.68
C GLN A 136 8.11 -12.68 8.81
N VAL A 137 8.00 -11.88 7.75
CA VAL A 137 9.12 -11.54 6.87
C VAL A 137 9.27 -10.03 6.80
N ARG A 138 10.46 -9.53 7.11
CA ARG A 138 10.81 -8.15 6.85
C ARG A 138 11.17 -7.97 5.39
N VAL A 139 10.61 -6.95 4.76
CA VAL A 139 11.00 -6.48 3.43
C VAL A 139 11.49 -5.04 3.55
N SER A 140 12.66 -4.76 2.98
CA SER A 140 13.29 -3.42 2.98
C SER A 140 13.75 -2.99 1.59
N VAL A 141 13.92 -1.69 1.43
CA VAL A 141 14.44 -1.02 0.22
C VAL A 141 15.27 0.18 0.64
N ILE A 142 16.18 0.68 -0.21
CA ILE A 142 17.01 1.87 0.05
C ILE A 142 18.00 1.59 1.19
N ASP A 143 17.55 1.62 2.45
CA ASP A 143 18.31 1.39 3.68
C ASP A 143 17.57 0.39 4.61
N ASP A 144 18.10 0.13 5.80
CA ASP A 144 17.50 -0.80 6.77
C ASP A 144 16.33 -0.17 7.54
N GLU A 145 16.20 1.15 7.46
CA GLU A 145 15.19 1.96 8.12
C GLU A 145 13.89 2.02 7.30
N THR A 146 13.99 1.86 5.98
CA THR A 146 12.87 1.86 5.04
C THR A 146 12.38 0.43 4.81
N HIS A 147 11.67 -0.10 5.81
CA HIS A 147 11.15 -1.47 5.82
C HIS A 147 9.71 -1.57 6.30
N VAL A 148 9.08 -2.70 6.00
CA VAL A 148 7.87 -3.20 6.65
C VAL A 148 8.02 -4.69 6.98
N ASP A 149 7.36 -5.13 8.02
CA ASP A 149 7.22 -6.53 8.41
C ASP A 149 5.87 -7.04 7.89
N LEU A 150 5.93 -7.97 6.95
CA LEU A 150 4.77 -8.69 6.40
C LEU A 150 4.41 -9.84 7.34
N LEU A 151 3.15 -9.89 7.73
CA LEU A 151 2.58 -10.93 8.60
C LEU A 151 1.71 -11.88 7.78
N PHE A 152 1.95 -13.17 7.97
CA PHE A 152 1.25 -14.25 7.28
C PHE A 152 0.32 -14.99 8.24
N ASP A 153 -0.85 -15.40 7.76
CA ASP A 153 -1.71 -16.34 8.47
C ASP A 153 -1.28 -17.80 8.24
N ASP A 154 -2.00 -18.74 8.86
CA ASP A 154 -1.75 -20.18 8.71
C ASP A 154 -2.00 -20.68 7.27
N ASN A 155 -2.74 -19.93 6.44
CA ASN A 155 -2.94 -20.22 5.02
C ASN A 155 -1.81 -19.67 4.13
N GLY A 156 -0.88 -18.92 4.70
CA GLY A 156 0.20 -18.24 3.99
C GLY A 156 -0.27 -16.99 3.24
N GLU A 157 -1.42 -16.42 3.58
CA GLU A 157 -1.90 -15.13 3.05
C GLU A 157 -1.29 -13.97 3.85
N ILE A 158 -0.86 -12.90 3.17
CA ILE A 158 -0.42 -11.68 3.87
C ILE A 158 -1.65 -11.00 4.46
N VAL A 159 -1.73 -10.94 5.79
CA VAL A 159 -2.88 -10.37 6.53
C VAL A 159 -2.57 -9.01 7.13
N ALA A 160 -1.30 -8.66 7.28
CA ALA A 160 -0.89 -7.32 7.69
C ALA A 160 0.52 -6.97 7.22
N ALA A 161 0.78 -5.66 7.15
CA ALA A 161 2.12 -5.10 6.96
C ALA A 161 2.34 -4.01 8.00
N LYS A 162 3.45 -4.05 8.72
CA LYS A 162 3.74 -3.15 9.85
C LYS A 162 5.08 -2.48 9.70
N THR A 163 5.20 -1.25 10.17
CA THR A 163 6.51 -0.62 10.38
C THR A 163 6.48 0.22 11.64
N LEU A 164 7.60 0.22 12.36
CA LEU A 164 7.77 1.02 13.58
C LEU A 164 8.53 2.32 13.31
N THR A 165 8.88 2.58 12.06
CA THR A 165 9.87 3.59 11.70
C THR A 165 9.32 4.63 10.71
N ARG A 166 7.99 4.69 10.55
CA ARG A 166 7.32 5.64 9.65
C ARG A 166 7.15 6.99 10.35
N PHE A 167 7.47 8.05 9.63
CA PHE A 167 7.19 9.41 10.07
C PHE A 167 5.70 9.73 9.94
N ARG A 168 5.15 10.31 11.01
CA ARG A 168 3.92 11.08 11.03
C ARG A 168 4.29 12.49 11.47
N ASP A 169 4.24 13.43 10.54
CA ASP A 169 4.81 14.77 10.71
C ASP A 169 6.31 14.69 11.07
N ASP A 170 6.69 15.09 12.29
CA ASP A 170 8.07 15.05 12.76
C ASP A 170 8.41 13.88 13.68
N GLU A 171 7.43 13.05 14.03
CA GLU A 171 7.60 11.93 14.95
C GLU A 171 7.51 10.58 14.25
N ILE A 172 8.23 9.59 14.78
CA ILE A 172 8.09 8.21 14.34
C ILE A 172 6.95 7.55 15.12
N GLN A 173 6.00 6.96 14.40
CA GLN A 173 4.87 6.24 15.00
C GLN A 173 4.64 4.91 14.30
N PRO A 174 4.26 3.85 15.04
CA PRO A 174 3.87 2.58 14.43
C PRO A 174 2.73 2.74 13.43
N TRP A 175 2.89 2.12 12.27
CA TRP A 175 1.96 2.19 11.15
C TRP A 175 1.67 0.79 10.63
N GLU A 176 0.39 0.50 10.38
CA GLU A 176 -0.08 -0.82 9.99
C GLU A 176 -1.11 -0.73 8.86
N GLY A 177 -0.95 -1.58 7.85
CA GLY A 177 -2.01 -2.00 6.94
C GLY A 177 -2.51 -3.39 7.30
N ARG A 178 -3.83 -3.62 7.22
CA ARG A 178 -4.44 -4.96 7.35
C ARG A 178 -5.20 -5.33 6.09
N PHE A 179 -5.18 -6.62 5.79
CA PHE A 179 -5.73 -7.20 4.58
C PHE A 179 -6.70 -8.33 4.92
N GLU A 180 -7.85 -8.33 4.27
CA GLU A 180 -8.91 -9.30 4.52
C GLU A 180 -9.59 -9.73 3.21
N ASN A 181 -10.29 -10.86 3.30
CA ASN A 181 -11.21 -11.34 2.27
C ASN A 181 -10.52 -11.52 0.90
N TYR A 182 -9.51 -12.38 0.84
CA TYR A 182 -8.86 -12.73 -0.42
C TYR A 182 -9.85 -13.35 -1.40
N ARG A 183 -9.91 -12.79 -2.60
CA ARG A 183 -10.76 -13.28 -3.69
C ARG A 183 -10.05 -13.15 -5.03
N ASP A 184 -10.62 -13.81 -6.03
CA ASP A 184 -10.05 -13.83 -7.36
C ASP A 184 -10.55 -12.61 -8.18
N PHE A 185 -9.63 -12.01 -8.90
CA PHE A 185 -9.78 -10.91 -9.85
C PHE A 185 -9.13 -11.37 -11.16
N GLY A 186 -9.85 -12.21 -11.91
CA GLY A 186 -9.31 -12.88 -13.08
C GLY A 186 -8.10 -13.76 -12.72
N PRO A 187 -6.89 -13.49 -13.24
CA PRO A 187 -5.69 -14.28 -12.95
C PRO A 187 -5.00 -13.92 -11.61
N LEU A 188 -5.54 -12.96 -10.84
CA LEU A 188 -4.95 -12.50 -9.59
C LEU A 188 -5.83 -12.91 -8.40
N ARG A 189 -5.25 -13.45 -7.34
CA ARG A 189 -5.92 -13.61 -6.05
C ARG A 189 -5.37 -12.60 -5.06
N LEU A 190 -6.18 -11.62 -4.65
CA LEU A 190 -5.76 -10.45 -3.87
C LEU A 190 -6.72 -10.19 -2.70
N PRO A 191 -6.27 -9.50 -1.63
CA PRO A 191 -7.20 -9.07 -0.58
C PRO A 191 -8.17 -8.02 -1.13
N SER A 192 -9.46 -8.25 -0.92
CA SER A 192 -10.51 -7.34 -1.40
C SER A 192 -10.96 -6.30 -0.40
N LYS A 193 -10.50 -6.41 0.85
CA LYS A 193 -10.72 -5.42 1.91
C LYS A 193 -9.40 -5.08 2.57
N ALA A 194 -9.23 -3.82 2.90
CA ALA A 194 -8.09 -3.38 3.69
C ALA A 194 -8.42 -2.16 4.54
N GLU A 195 -7.65 -2.00 5.61
CA GLU A 195 -7.63 -0.82 6.46
C GLU A 195 -6.19 -0.38 6.74
N VAL A 196 -5.99 0.90 7.01
CA VAL A 196 -4.71 1.45 7.43
C VAL A 196 -4.89 2.26 8.70
N ALA A 197 -3.99 2.03 9.65
CA ALA A 197 -4.03 2.63 10.97
C ALA A 197 -2.66 3.13 11.43
N TRP A 198 -2.70 4.16 12.28
CA TRP A 198 -1.62 4.50 13.18
C TRP A 198 -1.87 3.83 14.52
N ASP A 199 -0.89 3.13 15.06
CA ASP A 199 -0.92 2.66 16.45
C ASP A 199 -0.21 3.71 17.31
N ALA A 200 -0.93 4.82 17.55
CA ALA A 200 -0.44 5.94 18.33
C ALA A 200 -0.54 5.66 19.85
N PRO A 201 0.22 6.38 20.70
CA PRO A 201 0.14 6.22 22.16
C PRO A 201 -1.28 6.39 22.73
N GLU A 202 -2.11 7.22 22.10
CA GLU A 202 -3.50 7.48 22.50
C GLU A 202 -4.48 6.38 22.06
N GLY A 203 -4.00 5.41 21.28
CA GLY A 203 -4.76 4.27 20.78
C GLY A 203 -4.76 4.15 19.25
N ARG A 204 -5.26 3.01 18.78
CA ARG A 204 -5.32 2.67 17.36
C ARG A 204 -6.25 3.61 16.60
N PHE A 205 -5.69 4.32 15.62
CA PHE A 205 -6.41 5.26 14.77
C PHE A 205 -6.45 4.77 13.32
N VAL A 206 -7.52 4.05 12.96
CA VAL A 206 -7.84 3.70 11.57
C VAL A 206 -8.27 4.96 10.83
N TYR A 207 -7.54 5.35 9.78
CA TYR A 207 -7.81 6.58 9.02
C TYR A 207 -8.23 6.31 7.58
N TRP A 208 -7.98 5.12 7.06
CA TRP A 208 -8.35 4.70 5.70
C TRP A 208 -8.91 3.28 5.74
N ARG A 209 -9.97 3.05 4.97
CA ARG A 209 -10.53 1.71 4.72
C ARG A 209 -11.12 1.64 3.33
N ALA A 210 -10.94 0.53 2.63
CA ALA A 210 -11.50 0.36 1.29
C ALA A 210 -11.81 -1.09 0.94
N ASN A 211 -12.67 -1.21 -0.07
CA ASN A 211 -12.87 -2.43 -0.84
C ASN A 211 -12.18 -2.26 -2.20
N ILE A 212 -11.58 -3.35 -2.69
CA ILE A 212 -11.07 -3.45 -4.06
C ILE A 212 -12.21 -3.94 -4.94
N ASP A 213 -12.63 -3.09 -5.88
CA ASP A 213 -13.69 -3.40 -6.82
C ASP A 213 -13.17 -4.29 -7.96
N ASP A 214 -11.99 -3.97 -8.48
CA ASP A 214 -11.38 -4.57 -9.66
C ASP A 214 -9.85 -4.54 -9.60
N ALA A 215 -9.19 -5.48 -10.30
CA ALA A 215 -7.74 -5.56 -10.42
C ALA A 215 -7.34 -6.07 -11.81
N ILE A 216 -6.43 -5.34 -12.45
CA ILE A 216 -6.02 -5.54 -13.84
C ILE A 216 -4.50 -5.69 -13.91
N LEU A 217 -4.02 -6.70 -14.64
CA LEU A 217 -2.60 -6.85 -14.95
C LEU A 217 -2.13 -5.79 -15.95
N LEU A 218 -0.94 -5.26 -15.74
CA LEU A 218 -0.25 -4.39 -16.68
C LEU A 218 0.76 -5.21 -17.48
N SER A 219 0.76 -5.01 -18.79
CA SER A 219 1.61 -5.72 -19.77
C SER A 219 2.61 -4.79 -20.44
#